data_AF-A0A949FPP4-F1
#
_entry.id   AF-A0A949FPP4-F1
#
_cell.length_a   1.000
_cell.length_b   1.000
_cell.length_c   1.000
_cell.angle_alpha   90.00
_cell.angle_beta   90.00
_cell.angle_gamma   90.00
#
_symmetry.space_group_name_H-M   'P 1'
#
loop_
_entity.id
_entity.type
_entity.pdbx_description
1 polymer ?
#
loop_
_entity_poly.entity_id
_entity_poly.type
_entity_poly.pdbx_seq_one_letter_code
_entity_poly.pdbx_strand_id
1 'polypeptide(L)' 'STQIMVLSMLIFGGPTLFYFALALTIGILFGIYSSIFVAAGIAMWLGVQREDLIKAGPNKTEDPNDPNAGAVV' A
#
# COMPACT_ATOMS: atom_id res chain seq x y z
N SER A 1 -6.06 -0.68 9.75
CA SER A 1 -7.47 -1.07 10.00
C SER A 1 -7.63 -2.54 10.37
N THR A 2 -6.96 -3.47 9.67
CA THR A 2 -7.03 -4.92 9.95
C THR A 2 -6.57 -5.31 11.36
N GLN A 3 -5.45 -4.79 11.85
CA GLN A 3 -4.94 -5.11 13.20
C GLN A 3 -5.94 -4.72 14.31
N ILE A 4 -6.64 -3.59 14.15
CA ILE A 4 -7.61 -3.10 15.15
C ILE A 4 -8.80 -4.06 15.23
N MET A 5 -9.28 -4.57 14.10
CA MET A 5 -10.36 -5.56 14.06
C MET A 5 -9.94 -6.86 14.77
N VAL A 6 -8.73 -7.35 14.52
CA VAL A 6 -8.22 -8.59 15.15
C VAL A 6 -7.98 -8.39 16.65
N LEU A 7 -7.48 -7.23 17.08
CA LEU A 7 -7.35 -6.90 18.51
C LEU A 7 -8.71 -6.86 19.23
N SER A 8 -9.75 -6.33 18.59
CA SER A 8 -11.11 -6.39 19.14
C SER A 8 -11.59 -7.83 19.29
N MET A 9 -11.30 -8.72 18.33
CA MET A 9 -11.59 -10.16 18.46
C MET A 9 -10.72 -10.84 19.53
N LEU A 10 -9.48 -10.40 19.74
CA LEU A 10 -8.60 -10.96 20.77
C LEU A 10 -9.08 -10.61 22.20
N ILE A 11 -9.56 -9.39 22.41
CA ILE A 11 -10.00 -8.90 23.72
C ILE A 11 -11.47 -9.28 24.00
N PHE A 12 -12.35 -9.26 22.98
CA PHE A 12 -13.79 -9.46 23.13
C PHE A 12 -14.35 -10.73 22.48
N GLY A 13 -13.54 -11.54 21.77
CA GLY A 13 -14.02 -12.68 20.97
C GLY A 13 -14.26 -14.01 21.70
N GLY A 14 -14.00 -14.07 23.01
CA GLY A 14 -14.25 -15.27 23.83
C GLY A 14 -13.30 -16.46 23.55
N PRO A 15 -13.47 -17.60 24.25
CA PRO A 15 -12.49 -18.69 24.29
C PRO A 15 -12.26 -19.38 22.95
N THR A 16 -13.31 -19.48 22.13
CA THR A 16 -13.28 -20.19 20.85
C THR A 16 -12.48 -19.43 19.78
N LEU A 17 -12.48 -18.10 19.81
CA LEU A 17 -11.80 -17.26 18.82
C LEU A 17 -10.46 -16.71 19.32
N PHE A 18 -10.14 -16.85 20.61
CA PHE A 18 -8.93 -16.28 21.20
C PHE A 18 -7.64 -16.78 20.52
N TYR A 19 -7.47 -18.10 20.39
CA TYR A 19 -6.27 -18.67 19.76
C TYR A 19 -6.18 -18.36 18.26
N PHE A 20 -7.33 -18.28 17.59
CA PHE A 20 -7.40 -17.90 16.19
C PHE A 20 -7.00 -16.43 15.99
N ALA A 21 -7.58 -15.52 16.79
CA ALA A 21 -7.23 -14.10 16.77
C ALA A 21 -5.76 -13.88 17.17
N LEU A 22 -5.21 -14.68 18.09
CA LEU A 22 -3.81 -14.63 18.47
C LEU A 22 -2.88 -15.06 17.31
N ALA A 23 -3.21 -16.14 16.61
CA ALA A 23 -2.48 -16.56 15.41
C ALA A 23 -2.53 -15.49 14.30
N LEU A 24 -3.71 -14.88 14.06
CA LEU A 24 -3.86 -13.78 13.12
C LEU A 24 -3.05 -12.55 13.53
N THR A 25 -3.07 -12.19 14.82
CA THR A 25 -2.30 -11.06 15.37
C THR A 25 -0.81 -11.24 15.10
N ILE A 26 -0.28 -12.43 15.39
CA ILE A 26 1.12 -12.78 15.18
C ILE A 26 1.45 -12.75 13.68
N GLY A 27 0.63 -13.35 12.84
CA GLY A 27 0.82 -13.37 11.38
C GLY A 27 0.83 -11.98 10.77
N ILE A 28 -0.07 -11.08 11.20
CA ILE A 28 -0.12 -9.70 10.72
C ILE A 28 1.11 -8.92 11.18
N LEU A 29 1.52 -9.04 12.45
CA LEU A 29 2.73 -8.38 12.97
C LEU A 29 3.96 -8.76 12.14
N PHE A 30 4.25 -10.05 12.01
CA PHE A 30 5.39 -10.50 11.20
C PHE A 30 5.23 -10.13 9.72
N GLY A 31 4.01 -10.18 9.18
CA GLY A 31 3.72 -9.84 7.79
C GLY A 31 3.98 -8.36 7.46
N ILE A 32 3.51 -7.42 8.30
CA ILE A 32 3.75 -5.98 8.08
C ILE A 32 5.21 -5.61 8.28
N TYR A 33 5.86 -6.16 9.31
CA TYR A 33 7.29 -5.91 9.56
C TYR A 33 8.15 -6.45 8.41
N SER A 34 7.84 -7.65 7.91
CA SER A 34 8.53 -8.21 6.75
C SER A 34 8.28 -7.39 5.49
N SER A 35 7.04 -6.97 5.23
CA SER A 35 6.69 -6.25 4.00
C SER A 35 7.42 -4.91 3.91
N ILE A 36 7.49 -4.13 5.00
CA ILE A 36 8.17 -2.84 4.99
C ILE A 36 9.68 -3.02 4.81
N PHE A 37 10.29 -3.95 5.55
CA PHE A 37 11.74 -4.15 5.50
C PHE A 37 12.20 -4.69 4.14
N VAL A 38 11.47 -5.68 3.61
CA VAL A 38 11.78 -6.27 2.30
C VAL A 38 11.45 -5.28 1.17
N ALA A 39 10.30 -4.61 1.19
CA ALA A 39 9.95 -3.64 0.15
C ALA A 39 10.88 -2.43 0.14
N ALA A 40 11.30 -1.92 1.31
CA ALA A 40 12.28 -0.83 1.38
C ALA A 40 13.65 -1.27 0.87
N GLY A 41 14.09 -2.49 1.22
CA GLY A 41 15.34 -3.07 0.70
C GLY A 41 15.31 -3.22 -0.83
N ILE A 42 14.21 -3.75 -1.36
CA ILE A 42 14.01 -3.89 -2.81
C ILE A 42 13.95 -2.51 -3.48
N ALA A 43 13.22 -1.54 -2.93
CA ALA A 43 13.13 -0.19 -3.48
C ALA A 43 14.50 0.51 -3.51
N MET A 44 15.31 0.36 -2.46
CA MET A 44 16.68 0.86 -2.44
C MET A 44 17.58 0.13 -3.44
N TRP A 45 17.41 -1.19 -3.62
CA TRP A 45 18.20 -1.97 -4.55
C TRP A 45 17.87 -1.68 -6.02
N LEU A 46 16.59 -1.45 -6.36
CA LEU A 46 16.17 -0.95 -7.67
C LEU A 46 16.53 0.53 -7.90
N GLY A 47 17.13 1.20 -6.92
CA GLY A 47 17.57 2.58 -7.06
C GLY A 47 16.41 3.58 -7.18
N VAL A 48 15.26 3.30 -6.57
CA VAL A 48 14.09 4.20 -6.55
C VAL A 48 14.55 5.59 -6.12
N GLN A 49 14.58 6.51 -7.08
CA GLN A 49 14.86 7.91 -6.84
C GLN A 49 13.56 8.60 -6.41
N ARG A 50 13.65 9.52 -5.46
CA ARG A 50 12.52 10.30 -4.90
C ARG A 50 11.73 11.02 -5.99
N GLU A 51 12.38 11.32 -7.11
CA GLU A 51 11.80 11.91 -8.32
C GLU A 51 10.80 10.97 -9.03
N ASP A 52 10.93 9.64 -8.89
CA ASP A 52 10.04 8.64 -9.51
C ASP A 52 8.76 8.42 -8.67
N LEU A 53 8.84 8.68 -7.35
CA LEU A 53 7.69 8.75 -6.45
C LEU A 53 6.91 10.08 -6.59
N ILE A 54 7.57 11.11 -7.15
CA ILE A 54 7.00 12.43 -7.45
C ILE A 54 6.79 12.52 -8.98
N LYS A 55 6.10 11.55 -9.60
CA LYS A 55 5.49 11.84 -10.90
C LYS A 55 4.10 12.42 -10.65
N ALA A 56 3.99 13.69 -11.03
CA ALA A 56 2.75 14.45 -11.14
C ALA A 56 1.62 13.63 -11.76
N GLY A 57 0.39 14.04 -11.46
CA GLY A 57 -0.87 13.49 -11.98
C GLY A 57 -0.85 13.20 -13.49
N PRO A 58 -1.89 12.50 -13.99
CA PRO A 58 -1.87 11.80 -15.28
C PRO A 58 -1.22 12.68 -16.32
N ASN A 59 -0.05 12.26 -16.81
CA ASN A 59 0.60 12.93 -17.91
C ASN A 59 -0.36 12.73 -19.08
N LYS A 60 -1.21 13.73 -19.31
CA LYS A 60 -1.88 13.94 -20.57
C LYS A 60 -0.73 14.11 -21.55
N THR A 61 -0.42 13.04 -22.27
CA THR A 61 0.38 13.10 -23.47
C THR A 61 -0.34 14.10 -24.36
N GLU A 62 0.10 15.35 -24.36
CA GLU A 62 -0.26 16.32 -25.37
C GLU A 62 0.35 15.76 -26.66
N ASP A 63 -0.50 15.12 -27.46
CA ASP A 63 -0.13 14.64 -28.78
C ASP A 63 0.18 15.88 -29.65
N PRO A 64 1.43 16.06 -30.13
CA PRO A 64 1.81 17.22 -30.93
C PRO A 64 1.06 17.33 -32.26
N ASN A 65 0.26 16.32 -32.64
CA ASN A 65 -0.50 16.26 -33.89
C ASN A 65 -2.02 16.16 -33.69
N ASP A 66 -2.58 16.58 -32.55
CA ASP A 66 -4.05 16.70 -32.42
C ASP A 66 -4.56 17.88 -33.31
N PRO A 67 -5.32 17.61 -34.39
CA PRO A 67 -5.79 18.64 -35.31
C PRO A 67 -6.81 19.61 -34.68
N ASN A 68 -7.24 19.37 -33.45
CA ASN A 68 -8.34 20.06 -32.80
C ASN A 68 -7.90 21.03 -31.67
N ALA A 69 -6.59 21.31 -31.54
CA ALA A 69 -6.04 22.19 -30.51
C ALA A 69 -6.45 23.69 -30.60
N GLY A 70 -7.29 24.06 -31.57
CA GLY A 70 -7.73 25.45 -31.81
C GLY A 70 -9.24 25.71 -31.68
N ALA A 71 -10.06 24.72 -31.29
CA ALA A 71 -11.49 24.93 -31.15
C ALA A 71 -11.85 25.43 -29.74
N VAL A 72 -11.82 26.75 -29.55
CA VAL A 72 -12.52 27.42 -28.43
C VAL A 72 -13.89 27.88 -28.92
N VAL A 73 -14.95 27.32 -28.31
CA VAL A 73 -16.30 27.92 -28.22
C VAL A 73 -16.73 27.93 -26.76
#